data_AF-A0A0Q9L2T3-F1
#
_entry.id   AF-A0A0Q9L2T3-F1
#
_cell.length_a   1.000
_cell.length_b   1.000
_cell.length_c   1.000
_cell.angle_alpha   90.00
_cell.angle_beta   90.00
_cell.angle_gamma   90.00
#
_symmetry.space_group_name_H-M   'P 1'
#
loop_
_entity.id
_entity.type
_entity.pdbx_description
1 polymer ?
#
loop_
_entity_poly.entity_id
_entity_poly.type
_entity_poly.pdbx_seq_one_letter_code
_entity_poly.pdbx_strand_id
1 'polypeptide(L)'
;MLNLSELENVHADIESVNEVVQFLKARIDGIYIGIHILKNGEGSYFYELSHFYRGADNAGPLAAMENHYNTLEEAAKGALQAATMCYRSTDEGGSWLRNDSFLQ
;
A
#
# COMPACT_ATOMS: atom_id res chain seq x y z
N MET A 1 -4.99 0.30 23.86
CA MET A 1 -4.27 1.03 22.81
C MET A 1 -2.87 0.43 22.78
N LEU A 2 -2.50 -0.26 21.69
CA LEU A 2 -1.20 -0.92 21.57
C LEU A 2 -0.15 0.14 21.26
N ASN A 3 0.94 0.17 22.01
CA ASN A 3 2.03 1.11 21.80
C ASN A 3 2.87 0.62 20.61
N LEU A 4 2.70 1.22 19.44
CA LEU A 4 3.35 0.79 18.19
C LEU A 4 4.88 0.83 18.28
N SER A 5 5.44 1.70 19.12
CA SER A 5 6.89 1.75 19.38
C SER A 5 7.42 0.53 20.14
N GLU A 6 6.57 -0.22 20.85
CA GLU A 6 6.98 -1.48 21.49
C GLU A 6 7.12 -2.62 20.48
N LEU A 7 6.43 -2.56 19.33
CA LEU A 7 6.52 -3.57 18.28
C LEU A 7 7.85 -3.51 17.50
N GLU A 8 8.38 -2.31 17.23
CA GLU A 8 9.71 -2.12 16.62
C GLU A 8 10.82 -2.72 17.50
N ASN A 9 10.65 -2.67 18.82
CA ASN A 9 11.61 -3.23 19.77
C ASN A 9 11.58 -4.77 19.84
N VAL A 10 10.49 -5.42 19.40
CA VAL A 10 10.33 -6.88 19.43
C VAL A 10 10.86 -7.53 18.15
N HIS A 11 10.80 -6.81 17.03
CA HIS A 11 11.32 -7.28 15.75
C HIS A 11 11.99 -6.12 15.01
N ALA A 12 13.31 -6.18 14.86
CA ALA A 12 14.13 -5.16 14.20
C ALA A 12 13.77 -4.93 12.72
N ASP A 13 13.01 -5.84 12.12
CA ASP A 13 12.54 -5.77 10.73
C ASP A 13 11.13 -5.15 10.60
N ILE A 14 10.52 -4.72 11.72
CA ILE A 14 9.21 -4.05 11.70
C ILE A 14 9.46 -2.54 11.71
N GLU A 15 9.21 -1.90 10.56
CA GLU A 15 9.13 -0.44 10.47
C GLU A 15 7.76 0.02 10.95
N SER A 16 7.68 0.75 12.07
CA SER A 16 6.39 1.32 12.48
C SER A 16 6.07 2.61 11.74
N VAL A 17 4.78 2.81 11.49
CA VAL A 17 4.25 4.07 10.99
C VAL A 17 4.42 5.12 12.09
N ASN A 18 5.21 6.14 11.81
CA ASN A 18 5.32 7.31 12.67
C ASN A 18 4.24 8.35 12.31
N GLU A 19 4.07 8.64 11.01
CA GLU A 19 3.08 9.61 10.54
C GLU A 19 2.48 9.27 9.17
N VAL A 20 1.23 9.70 8.94
CA VAL A 20 0.61 9.75 7.60
C VAL A 20 0.90 11.10 6.99
N VAL A 21 1.73 11.14 5.95
CA VAL A 21 2.22 12.39 5.35
C VAL A 21 1.37 12.88 4.18
N GLN A 22 0.66 11.99 3.49
CA GLN A 22 -0.18 12.37 2.35
C GLN A 22 -1.34 11.43 2.11
N PHE A 23 -2.47 11.99 1.67
CA PHE A 23 -3.65 11.27 1.22
C PHE A 23 -3.86 11.51 -0.26
N LEU A 24 -3.95 10.44 -1.04
CA LEU A 24 -4.27 10.49 -2.47
C LEU A 24 -5.49 9.60 -2.76
N LYS A 25 -6.12 9.83 -3.91
CA LYS A 25 -7.20 8.99 -4.42
C LYS A 25 -7.00 8.76 -5.91
N ALA A 26 -7.15 7.52 -6.33
CA ALA A 26 -7.21 7.13 -7.74
C ALA A 26 -8.59 6.56 -8.05
N ARG A 27 -9.07 6.75 -9.29
CA ARG A 27 -10.29 6.12 -9.79
C ARG A 27 -9.93 5.15 -10.90
N ILE A 28 -10.19 3.87 -10.70
CA ILE A 28 -9.84 2.80 -11.64
C ILE A 28 -11.07 1.91 -11.82
N ASP A 29 -11.53 1.78 -13.05
CA ASP A 29 -12.72 1.00 -13.40
C ASP A 29 -13.96 1.32 -12.54
N GLY A 30 -14.17 2.61 -12.26
CA GLY A 30 -15.27 3.06 -11.41
C GLY A 30 -15.06 2.87 -9.90
N ILE A 31 -14.03 2.14 -9.47
CA ILE A 31 -13.64 1.98 -8.07
C ILE A 31 -12.74 3.13 -7.62
N TYR A 32 -13.00 3.66 -6.42
CA TYR A 32 -12.15 4.65 -5.78
C TYR A 32 -11.15 3.97 -4.85
N ILE A 33 -9.86 4.13 -5.16
CA ILE A 33 -8.75 3.61 -4.37
C ILE A 33 -8.17 4.76 -3.57
N GLY A 34 -8.41 4.76 -2.26
CA GLY A 34 -7.66 5.58 -1.32
C GLY A 34 -6.22 5.10 -1.20
N ILE A 35 -5.31 6.05 -1.07
CA ILE A 35 -3.86 5.84 -0.95
C ILE A 35 -3.38 6.69 0.23
N HIS A 36 -2.68 6.07 1.17
CA HIS A 36 -1.96 6.77 2.23
C HIS A 36 -0.48 6.66 1.96
N ILE A 37 0.23 7.77 2.02
CA ILE A 37 1.70 7.75 2.12
C ILE A 37 2.05 7.94 3.57
N LEU A 38 2.87 7.02 4.06
CA LEU A 38 3.27 6.83 5.44
C LEU A 38 4.77 7.10 5.53
N LYS A 39 5.23 7.54 6.69
CA LYS A 39 6.63 7.76 6.98
C LYS A 39 6.99 7.13 8.32
N ASN A 40 8.13 6.44 8.38
CA ASN A 40 8.64 5.85 9.62
C ASN A 40 9.50 6.86 10.40
N GLY A 41 9.99 6.44 11.57
CA GLY A 41 10.90 7.25 12.40
C GLY A 41 12.28 7.48 11.78
N GLU A 42 12.70 6.64 10.84
CA GLU A 42 14.00 6.71 10.16
C GLU A 42 14.00 7.66 8.95
N GLY A 43 12.82 8.13 8.54
CA GLY A 43 12.64 9.06 7.43
C GLY A 43 12.32 8.40 6.10
N SER A 44 12.15 7.08 6.06
CA SER A 44 11.69 6.35 4.88
C SER A 44 10.18 6.49 4.69
N TYR A 45 9.75 6.32 3.44
CA TYR A 45 8.37 6.44 3.01
C TYR A 45 7.86 5.11 2.46
N PHE A 46 6.59 4.84 2.70
CA PHE A 46 5.89 3.67 2.19
C PHE A 46 4.42 4.03 1.96
N TYR A 47 3.69 3.21 1.22
CA TYR A 47 2.29 3.48 0.93
C TYR A 47 1.38 2.34 1.37
N GLU A 48 0.12 2.68 1.60
CA GLU A 48 -0.95 1.73 1.79
C GLU A 48 -2.10 2.04 0.83
N LEU A 49 -2.73 1.00 0.29
CA LEU A 49 -3.88 1.12 -0.60
C LEU A 49 -5.13 0.58 0.08
N SER A 50 -6.27 1.26 -0.10
CA SER A 50 -7.58 0.81 0.37
C SER A 50 -8.08 -0.47 -0.29
N HIS A 51 -7.63 -0.71 -1.52
CA HIS A 51 -8.00 -1.85 -2.32
C HIS A 51 -6.79 -2.31 -3.11
N PHE A 52 -6.68 -3.62 -3.32
CA PHE A 52 -5.70 -4.22 -4.21
C PHE A 52 -6.43 -5.08 -5.25
N TYR A 53 -5.91 -5.13 -6.46
CA TYR A 53 -6.50 -5.91 -7.54
C TYR A 53 -5.91 -7.32 -7.57
N ARG A 54 -6.78 -8.32 -7.47
CA ARG A 54 -6.43 -9.72 -7.67
C ARG A 54 -6.86 -10.14 -9.07
N GLY A 55 -5.91 -10.08 -9.99
CA GLY A 55 -6.04 -10.57 -11.36
C GLY A 55 -5.60 -12.03 -11.54
N ALA A 56 -5.70 -12.54 -12.77
CA ALA A 56 -5.29 -13.89 -13.12
C ALA A 56 -3.78 -14.11 -12.94
N ASP A 57 -2.98 -13.07 -13.19
CA ASP A 57 -1.52 -13.06 -13.01
C ASP A 57 -1.10 -12.95 -11.52
N ASN A 58 -1.99 -12.49 -10.64
CA ASN A 58 -1.76 -12.29 -9.20
C ASN A 58 -2.34 -13.45 -8.35
N ALA A 59 -2.49 -14.65 -8.93
CA ALA A 59 -3.02 -15.83 -8.24
C ALA A 59 -2.00 -16.52 -7.30
N GLY A 60 -0.72 -16.11 -7.33
CA GLY A 60 0.33 -16.56 -6.40
C GLY A 60 0.38 -15.76 -5.10
N PRO A 61 1.18 -16.18 -4.09
CA PRO A 61 1.44 -15.37 -2.91
C PRO A 61 1.94 -13.99 -3.36
N LEU A 62 1.27 -12.92 -2.90
CA LEU A 62 1.57 -11.52 -3.23
C LEU A 62 3.08 -11.34 -3.32
N ALA A 63 3.60 -11.16 -4.54
CA ALA A 63 4.98 -10.72 -4.70
C ALA A 63 5.04 -9.39 -3.96
N ALA A 64 5.78 -9.35 -2.86
CA ALA A 64 5.96 -8.15 -2.08
C ALA A 64 6.54 -7.09 -3.02
N MET A 65 5.69 -6.19 -3.51
CA MET A 65 6.16 -5.00 -4.20
C MET A 65 7.02 -4.28 -3.17
N GLU A 66 8.23 -3.94 -3.57
CA GLU A 66 9.11 -3.11 -2.77
C GLU A 66 8.34 -1.83 -2.42
N ASN A 67 8.03 -1.70 -1.13
CA ASN A 67 7.19 -0.65 -0.59
C ASN A 67 7.98 0.14 0.45
N HIS A 68 9.21 0.52 0.07
CA HIS A 68 10.12 1.28 0.89
C HIS A 68 10.87 2.25 -0.03
N TYR A 69 10.76 3.54 0.27
CA TYR A 69 11.22 4.62 -0.58
C TYR A 69 11.94 5.70 0.22
N ASN A 70 12.90 6.38 -0.40
CA ASN A 70 13.66 7.44 0.25
C ASN A 70 12.95 8.79 0.17
N THR A 71 11.98 8.94 -0.74
CA THR A 71 11.27 10.19 -0.96
C THR A 71 9.76 9.99 -1.05
N LEU A 72 9.02 11.03 -0.67
CA LEU A 72 7.57 11.12 -0.81
C LEU A 72 7.13 10.93 -2.28
N GLU A 73 7.88 11.48 -3.23
CA GLU A 73 7.56 11.40 -4.65
C GLU A 73 7.68 9.97 -5.19
N GLU A 74 8.73 9.25 -4.80
CA GLU A 74 8.92 7.84 -5.17
C GLU A 74 7.80 6.97 -4.58
N ALA A 75 7.46 7.17 -3.31
CA ALA A 75 6.35 6.46 -2.68
C ALA A 75 5.01 6.73 -3.38
N ALA A 76 4.73 7.99 -3.76
CA ALA A 76 3.52 8.33 -4.50
C ALA A 76 3.49 7.69 -5.90
N LYS A 77 4.63 7.65 -6.61
CA LYS A 77 4.74 6.96 -7.91
C LYS A 77 4.53 5.46 -7.76
N GLY A 78 5.19 4.83 -6.79
CA GLY A 78 5.03 3.41 -6.48
C GLY A 78 3.57 3.05 -6.15
N ALA A 79 2.89 3.88 -5.35
CA ALA A 79 1.49 3.68 -5.00
C ALA A 79 0.56 3.74 -6.22
N LEU A 80 0.74 4.74 -7.09
CA LEU A 80 -0.04 4.87 -8.31
C LEU A 80 0.24 3.71 -9.28
N GLN A 81 1.51 3.30 -9.38
CA GLN A 81 1.90 2.16 -10.19
C GLN A 81 1.24 0.87 -9.70
N ALA A 82 1.28 0.60 -8.39
CA ALA A 82 0.62 -0.56 -7.78
C ALA A 82 -0.89 -0.55 -8.00
N ALA A 83 -1.53 0.62 -7.84
CA ALA A 83 -2.97 0.75 -8.08
C ALA A 83 -3.34 0.51 -9.55
N THR A 84 -2.51 0.94 -10.51
CA THR A 84 -2.86 0.95 -11.93
C THR A 84 -2.35 -0.25 -12.71
N MET A 85 -1.11 -0.70 -12.48
CA MET A 85 -0.46 -1.74 -13.30
C MET A 85 -0.99 -3.14 -13.03
N CYS A 86 -1.53 -3.39 -11.83
CA CYS A 86 -2.13 -4.67 -11.51
C CYS A 86 -3.51 -4.86 -12.15
N TYR A 87 -4.22 -3.78 -12.48
CA TYR A 87 -5.56 -3.85 -13.06
C TYR A 87 -5.53 -4.15 -14.55
N ARG A 88 -6.35 -5.11 -14.98
CA ARG A 88 -6.62 -5.39 -16.40
C ARG A 88 -8.12 -5.58 -16.62
N SER A 89 -8.67 -4.85 -17.59
CA SER A 89 -10.10 -4.97 -17.92
C SER A 89 -10.50 -6.30 -18.55
N THR A 90 -9.51 -7.08 -19.01
CA THR A 90 -9.71 -8.38 -19.67
C THR A 90 -9.47 -9.57 -18.75
N ASP A 91 -9.16 -9.34 -17.46
CA ASP A 91 -8.87 -10.42 -16.52
C ASP A 91 -10.17 -11.14 -16.12
N GLU A 92 -10.33 -12.36 -16.63
CA GLU A 92 -11.46 -13.22 -16.29
C GLU A 92 -11.35 -13.68 -14.82
N GLY A 93 -12.32 -13.27 -13.99
CA GLY A 93 -12.31 -13.55 -12.55
C GLY A 93 -11.49 -12.57 -11.71
N GLY A 94 -10.97 -11.50 -12.31
CA GLY A 94 -10.27 -10.45 -11.57
C GLY A 94 -11.20 -9.64 -10.66
N SER A 95 -10.74 -9.29 -9.46
CA SER A 95 -11.56 -8.54 -8.49
C SER A 95 -10.74 -7.59 -7.63
N TRP A 96 -11.37 -6.47 -7.27
CA TRP A 96 -10.86 -5.57 -6.25
C TRP A 96 -11.17 -6.13 -4.87
N LEU A 97 -10.13 -6.33 -4.06
CA LEU A 97 -10.24 -6.78 -2.69
C LEU A 97 -9.96 -5.59 -1.77
N ARG A 98 -10.76 -5.46 -0.72
CA ARG A 98 -10.57 -4.43 0.30
C ARG A 98 -9.36 -4.80 1.15
N ASN A 99 -8.51 -3.82 1.44
CA ASN A 99 -7.49 -3.93 2.46
C ASN A 99 -8.12 -3.50 3.80
N ASP A 100 -8.35 -4.46 4.69
CA ASP A 100 -8.93 -4.18 6.00
C ASP A 100 -7.95 -3.46 6.94
N SER A 101 -6.65 -3.51 6.65
CA SER A 101 -5.62 -2.76 7.38
C SER A 101 -5.56 -1.29 6.97
N PHE A 102 -6.16 -0.92 5.83
CA PHE A 102 -6.21 0.46 5.34
C PHE A 102 -7.11 1.30 6.24
N LEU A 103 -6.48 1.81 7.30
CA LEU A 103 -7.00 2.63 8.39
C LEU A 103 -8.51 2.57 8.67
N GLN A 104 -8.83 1.96 9.82
CA GLN A 104 -9.73 2.56 10.81
C GLN A 104 -9.14 3.86 11.37
#